data_AF-A0A6L6C8E4-F1
#
_entry.id   AF-A0A6L6C8E4-F1
#
_cell.length_a   1.000
_cell.length_b   1.000
_cell.length_c   1.000
_cell.angle_alpha   90.00
_cell.angle_beta   90.00
_cell.angle_gamma   90.00
#
_symmetry.space_group_name_H-M   'P 1'
#
loop_
_entity.id
_entity.type
_entity.pdbx_description
1 polymer ?
#
loop_
_entity_poly.entity_id
_entity_poly.type
_entity_poly.pdbx_seq_one_letter_code
_entity_poly.pdbx_strand_id
1 'polypeptide(L)' 'MKRFPFIRVGLIFAISPLLLAFVTSIFQGVSMWDEGSGSGGYIWLMMGTLPVGFVLIGIGLVRGIIRKLRK' A
#
# COMPACT_ATOMS: atom_id res chain seq x y z
N MET A 1 17.23 -19.87 -0.74
CA MET A 1 16.47 -18.72 -0.18
C MET A 1 15.56 -18.14 -1.25
N LYS A 2 14.23 -18.15 -1.06
CA LYS A 2 13.28 -17.53 -2.00
C LYS A 2 13.48 -16.02 -2.00
N ARG A 3 13.41 -15.38 -3.17
CA ARG A 3 13.57 -13.91 -3.27
C ARG A 3 12.37 -13.23 -2.64
N PHE A 4 12.60 -12.26 -1.76
CA PHE A 4 11.54 -11.46 -1.19
C PHE A 4 10.82 -10.65 -2.30
N PRO A 5 9.47 -10.71 -2.41
CA PRO A 5 8.72 -10.08 -3.49
C PRO A 5 8.41 -8.60 -3.18
N PHE A 6 9.45 -7.77 -3.10
CA PHE A 6 9.39 -6.35 -2.70
C PHE A 6 8.27 -5.56 -3.39
N ILE A 7 8.11 -5.70 -4.71
CA ILE A 7 7.09 -4.98 -5.49
C ILE A 7 5.67 -5.35 -5.03
N ARG A 8 5.38 -6.65 -4.88
CA ARG A 8 4.05 -7.13 -4.48
C ARG A 8 3.70 -6.70 -3.07
N VAL A 9 4.66 -6.81 -2.15
CA VAL A 9 4.48 -6.41 -0.75
C VAL A 9 4.27 -4.90 -0.65
N GLY A 10 5.07 -4.11 -1.38
CA GLY A 10 4.93 -2.65 -1.41
C GLY A 10 3.58 -2.19 -1.93
N LEU A 11 3.07 -2.83 -3.01
CA LEU A 11 1.74 -2.52 -3.55
C LEU A 11 0.61 -2.85 -2.56
N ILE A 12 0.65 -4.04 -1.95
CA ILE A 12 -0.37 -4.45 -0.97
C ILE A 12 -0.36 -3.51 0.23
N PHE A 13 0.83 -3.17 0.73
CA PHE A 13 0.97 -2.27 1.87
C PHE A 13 0.49 -0.85 1.55
N ALA A 14 0.82 -0.31 0.37
CA ALA A 14 0.38 1.01 -0.06
C ALA A 14 -1.16 1.12 -0.15
N ILE A 15 -1.82 0.08 -0.65
CA ILE A 15 -3.26 0.07 -0.91
C ILE A 15 -4.08 -0.38 0.31
N SER A 16 -3.46 -1.03 1.30
CA SER A 16 -4.19 -1.65 2.42
C SER A 16 -5.09 -0.68 3.21
N PRO A 17 -4.72 0.58 3.49
CA PRO A 17 -5.63 1.45 4.24
C PRO A 17 -6.84 1.89 3.44
N LEU A 18 -6.68 2.05 2.11
CA LEU A 18 -7.80 2.35 1.22
C LEU A 18 -8.80 1.18 1.21
N LEU A 19 -8.30 -0.06 1.11
CA LEU A 19 -9.16 -1.25 1.20
C LEU A 19 -9.84 -1.36 2.57
N LEU A 20 -9.12 -1.02 3.64
CA LEU A 20 -9.69 -1.02 4.99
C LEU A 20 -10.81 0.02 5.14
N ALA A 21 -10.58 1.25 4.68
CA ALA A 21 -11.59 2.31 4.66
C ALA A 21 -12.83 1.89 3.86
N PHE A 22 -12.63 1.31 2.68
CA PHE A 22 -13.73 0.83 1.83
C PHE A 22 -14.53 -0.31 2.46
N VAL A 23 -13.86 -1.32 3.02
CA VAL A 23 -14.56 -2.46 3.63
C VAL A 23 -15.34 -2.00 4.87
N THR A 24 -14.72 -1.19 5.73
CA THR A 24 -15.37 -0.68 6.95
C THR A 24 -16.56 0.23 6.63
N SER A 25 -16.47 1.04 5.56
CA SER A 25 -17.57 1.90 5.14
C SER A 25 -18.80 1.11 4.70
N ILE A 26 -18.62 -0.06 4.06
CA ILE A 26 -19.74 -0.95 3.69
C ILE A 26 -20.49 -1.44 4.94
N PHE A 27 -19.76 -1.81 6.00
CA PHE A 27 -20.38 -2.32 7.23
C PHE A 27 -21.00 -1.20 8.08
N GLN A 28 -20.45 0.02 8.03
CA GLN A 28 -20.92 1.15 8.82
C GLN A 28 -21.97 2.01 8.10
N GLY A 29 -22.19 1.80 6.80
CA GLY A 29 -23.17 2.57 6.02
C GLY A 29 -22.80 4.05 5.85
N VAL A 30 -21.54 4.41 6.09
CA VAL A 30 -21.00 5.77 5.95
C VAL A 30 -20.16 5.87 4.68
N SER A 31 -19.87 7.10 4.24
CA SER A 31 -18.92 7.32 3.16
C SER A 31 -17.50 7.02 3.63
N MET A 32 -16.71 6.25 2.87
CA MET A 32 -15.27 6.08 3.16
C MET A 32 -14.49 7.38 3.04
N TRP A 33 -15.05 8.40 2.38
CA TRP A 33 -14.46 9.73 2.25
C TRP A 33 -14.88 10.69 3.36
N ASP A 34 -15.80 10.28 4.23
CA ASP A 34 -16.13 11.05 5.42
C ASP A 34 -15.04 10.84 6.46
N GLU A 35 -14.06 11.74 6.47
CA GLU A 35 -12.91 11.71 7.37
C GLU A 35 -13.28 11.97 8.85
N GLY A 36 -14.48 12.52 9.11
CA GLY A 36 -15.05 12.62 10.45
C GLY A 36 -15.66 11.30 10.95
N SER A 37 -15.85 10.33 10.05
CA SER A 37 -16.32 8.99 10.37
C SER A 37 -15.16 8.06 10.76
N GLY A 38 -15.45 7.06 11.59
CA GLY A 38 -14.47 6.04 11.96
C GLY A 38 -13.92 5.22 10.78
N SER A 39 -14.64 5.15 9.65
CA SER A 39 -14.20 4.46 8.43
C SER A 39 -13.26 5.31 7.56
N GLY A 40 -13.58 6.59 7.35
CA GLY A 40 -12.73 7.48 6.56
C GLY A 40 -11.39 7.81 7.22
N GLY A 41 -11.33 7.73 8.55
CA GLY A 41 -10.07 7.86 9.31
C GLY A 41 -8.95 6.93 8.85
N TYR A 42 -9.26 5.74 8.30
CA TYR A 42 -8.23 4.82 7.81
C TYR A 42 -7.48 5.33 6.57
N ILE A 43 -8.05 6.25 5.79
CA ILE A 43 -7.38 6.86 4.63
C ILE A 43 -6.14 7.64 5.09
N TRP A 44 -6.15 8.24 6.28
CA TRP A 44 -4.99 8.97 6.82
C TRP A 44 -3.74 8.10 6.98
N LEU A 45 -3.89 6.80 7.20
CA LEU A 45 -2.76 5.88 7.26
C LEU A 45 -1.99 5.83 5.94
N MET A 46 -2.62 6.21 4.81
CA MET A 46 -1.95 6.32 3.51
C MET A 46 -0.81 7.34 3.51
N MET A 47 -0.82 8.33 4.40
CA MET A 47 0.33 9.26 4.57
C MET A 47 1.62 8.51 4.93
N GLY A 48 1.51 7.38 5.66
CA GLY A 48 2.64 6.52 5.99
C GLY A 48 2.81 5.35 5.02
N THR A 49 1.72 4.68 4.65
CA THR A 49 1.82 3.45 3.84
C THR A 49 2.22 3.72 2.39
N LEU A 50 1.83 4.87 1.81
CA LEU A 50 2.24 5.22 0.44
C LEU A 50 3.76 5.43 0.32
N PRO A 51 4.42 6.28 1.15
CA PRO A 51 5.89 6.39 1.11
C PRO A 51 6.60 5.05 1.32
N VAL A 52 6.16 4.26 2.31
CA VAL A 52 6.78 2.96 2.60
C VAL A 52 6.61 1.99 1.44
N GLY A 53 5.39 1.89 0.89
CA GLY A 53 5.11 1.06 -0.28
C GLY A 53 5.91 1.48 -1.50
N PHE A 54 6.06 2.79 -1.73
CA PHE A 54 6.88 3.34 -2.79
C PHE A 54 8.36 2.95 -2.65
N VAL A 55 8.94 3.07 -1.45
CA VAL A 55 10.32 2.64 -1.19
C VAL A 55 10.51 1.15 -1.46
N LEU A 56 9.58 0.30 -1.02
CA LEU A 56 9.64 -1.15 -1.27
C LEU A 56 9.59 -1.47 -2.77
N ILE A 57 8.70 -0.83 -3.51
CA ILE A 57 8.60 -0.99 -4.97
C ILE A 57 9.90 -0.51 -5.63
N GLY A 58 10.44 0.65 -5.24
CA GLY A 58 11.70 1.19 -5.74
C GLY A 58 12.87 0.24 -5.56
N ILE A 59 13.04 -0.34 -4.36
CA ILE A 59 14.06 -1.37 -4.09
C ILE A 59 13.87 -2.58 -5.02
N GLY A 60 12.63 -3.03 -5.18
CA GLY A 60 12.29 -4.13 -6.09
C GLY A 60 12.69 -3.86 -7.54
N LEU A 61 12.40 -2.65 -8.04
CA LEU A 61 12.72 -2.20 -9.39
C LEU A 61 14.23 -2.07 -9.59
N VAL A 62 14.94 -1.37 -8.70
CA VAL A 62 16.40 -1.19 -8.77
C VAL A 62 17.10 -2.55 -8.81
N ARG A 63 16.69 -3.47 -7.92
CA ARG A 63 17.24 -4.83 -7.90
C ARG A 63 16.93 -5.59 -9.20
N GLY A 64 15.76 -5.37 -9.80
CA GLY A 64 15.40 -5.94 -11.09
C GLY A 64 16.29 -5.43 -12.23
N ILE A 65 16.51 -4.13 -12.30
CA ILE A 65 17.36 -3.47 -13.30
C ILE A 65 18.81 -3.94 -13.17
N ILE A 66 19.40 -3.90 -11.97
CA ILE A 66 20.78 -4.34 -11.73
C ILE A 66 21.00 -5.78 -12.23
N ARG A 67 20.01 -6.66 -12.03
CA ARG A 67 20.12 -8.05 -12.49
C ARG A 67 20.01 -8.20 -14.00
N LYS A 68 19.23 -7.34 -14.65
CA LYS A 68 19.09 -7.33 -16.10
C LYS A 68 20.38 -6.82 -16.76
N LEU A 69 21.04 -5.83 -16.14
CA LEU A 69 22.31 -5.27 -16.65
C LEU A 69 23.53 -6.16 -16.40
N ARG A 70 23.50 -7.02 -15.37
CA ARG A 70 24.56 -7.99 -15.08
C ARG A 70 24.44 -9.30 -15.88
N LYS A 71 23.39 -9.42 -16.69
CA LYS A 71 23.10 -10.57 -17.54
C LYS A 71 23.55 -10.24 -18.96
#